data_AF-A0A6P7GYK6-F1
#
_entry.id   AF-A0A6P7GYK6-F1
#
_cell.length_a   1.000
_cell.length_b   1.000
_cell.length_c   1.000
_cell.angle_alpha   90.00
_cell.angle_beta   90.00
_cell.angle_gamma   90.00
#
_symmetry.space_group_name_H-M   'P 1'
#
loop_
_entity.id
_entity.type
_entity.pdbx_description
1 polymer ?
#
loop_
_entity_poly.entity_id
_entity_poly.type
_entity_poly.pdbx_seq_one_letter_code
_entity_poly.pdbx_strand_id
1 'polypeptide(L)'
;MTPRQQRLKRKQWRTNLAAFRQRQKALKETGQHLENNTPPNSSDEENVPENIRADIGRRRAIQNRVKRHREKVKTREKIKKLEAALEKYKKRYQRLKAEKQKKELEMKQPRTPLTPLTNTDLIIDETPYTPRKTLKVDEIKKKILFGQVMEEQLRHSYKECEQNRTKQVIKKLMSGNIIRKYGLKKYCSRKIGFRNLSPKKYQNKSILVHEKKSL
;
A
#
# COMPACT_ATOMS: atom_id res chain seq x y z
N MET A 1 -9.40 27.70 -10.44
CA MET A 1 -8.28 27.69 -11.41
C MET A 1 -7.20 28.63 -10.87
N THR A 2 -5.91 28.26 -10.85
CA THR A 2 -4.89 29.14 -10.23
C THR A 2 -4.52 30.33 -11.11
N PRO A 3 -4.06 31.47 -10.54
CA PRO A 3 -3.67 32.65 -11.32
C PRO A 3 -2.61 32.35 -12.40
N ARG A 4 -1.68 31.44 -12.11
CA ARG A 4 -0.65 30.98 -13.05
C ARG A 4 -1.25 30.23 -14.24
N GLN A 5 -2.28 29.42 -14.02
CA GLN A 5 -2.98 28.71 -15.09
C GLN A 5 -3.82 29.65 -15.97
N GLN A 6 -4.43 30.68 -15.39
CA GLN A 6 -5.14 31.71 -16.16
C GLN A 6 -4.17 32.53 -17.04
N ARG A 7 -2.96 32.84 -16.54
CA ARG A 7 -1.92 33.52 -17.33
C ARG A 7 -1.45 32.67 -18.51
N LEU A 8 -1.23 31.37 -18.31
CA LEU A 8 -0.89 30.44 -19.38
C LEU A 8 -1.98 30.34 -20.45
N LYS A 9 -3.26 30.24 -20.04
CA LYS A 9 -4.39 30.24 -20.98
C LYS A 9 -4.46 31.52 -21.80
N ARG A 10 -4.27 32.70 -21.18
CA ARG A 10 -4.24 33.98 -21.90
C ARG A 10 -3.09 34.05 -22.91
N LYS A 11 -1.91 33.53 -22.55
CA LYS A 11 -0.76 33.46 -23.47
C LYS A 11 -1.06 32.55 -24.68
N GLN A 12 -1.61 31.35 -24.44
CA GLN A 12 -2.01 30.42 -25.51
C GLN A 12 -3.11 30.99 -26.41
N TRP A 13 -4.07 31.72 -25.85
CA TRP A 13 -5.11 32.36 -26.64
C TRP A 13 -4.54 33.40 -27.60
N ARG A 14 -3.60 34.25 -27.14
CA ARG A 14 -2.93 35.24 -27.99
C ARG A 14 -2.14 34.59 -29.13
N THR A 15 -1.40 33.51 -28.85
CA THR A 15 -0.62 32.80 -29.89
C THR A 15 -1.53 32.15 -30.93
N ASN A 16 -2.63 31.54 -30.49
CA ASN A 16 -3.58 30.89 -31.39
C ASN A 16 -4.32 31.91 -32.26
N LEU A 17 -4.68 33.07 -31.70
CA LEU A 17 -5.34 34.15 -32.43
C LEU A 17 -4.40 34.76 -33.49
N ALA A 18 -3.11 34.96 -33.16
CA ALA A 18 -2.11 35.43 -34.10
C ALA A 18 -1.92 34.45 -35.27
N ALA A 19 -1.80 33.15 -34.98
CA ALA A 19 -1.68 32.10 -35.99
C ALA A 19 -2.92 32.02 -36.89
N PHE A 20 -4.11 32.18 -36.32
CA PHE A 20 -5.37 32.22 -37.08
C PHE A 20 -5.41 33.40 -38.05
N ARG A 21 -5.05 34.61 -37.57
CA ARG A 21 -4.99 35.82 -38.41
C ARG A 21 -3.99 35.68 -39.56
N GLN A 22 -2.82 35.09 -39.30
CA GLN A 22 -1.84 34.82 -40.35
C GLN A 22 -2.37 33.85 -41.41
N ARG A 23 -3.04 32.76 -41.01
CA ARG A 23 -3.66 31.83 -41.97
C ARG A 23 -4.74 32.49 -42.82
N GLN A 24 -5.59 33.32 -42.21
CA GLN A 24 -6.62 34.05 -42.94
C GLN A 24 -6.02 35.06 -43.93
N LYS A 25 -4.93 35.73 -43.54
CA LYS A 25 -4.21 36.64 -44.45
C LYS A 25 -3.61 35.88 -45.63
N ALA A 26 -2.91 34.77 -45.36
CA ALA A 26 -2.35 33.92 -46.41
C ALA A 26 -3.43 33.36 -47.35
N LEU A 27 -4.59 32.93 -46.83
CA LEU A 27 -5.70 32.46 -47.65
C LEU A 27 -6.25 33.55 -48.59
N LYS A 28 -6.37 34.78 -48.10
CA LYS A 28 -6.79 35.93 -48.93
C LYS A 28 -5.75 36.26 -50.00
N GLU A 29 -4.47 36.28 -49.63
CA GLU A 29 -3.35 36.52 -50.56
C GLU A 29 -3.31 35.42 -51.64
N THR A 30 -3.50 34.14 -51.27
CA THR A 30 -3.56 33.03 -52.25
C THR A 30 -4.81 33.06 -53.11
N GLY A 31 -5.97 33.44 -52.56
CA GLY A 31 -7.22 33.55 -53.31
C GLY A 31 -7.15 34.64 -54.38
N GLN A 32 -6.56 35.80 -54.04
CA GLN A 32 -6.34 36.89 -54.99
C GLN A 32 -5.31 36.53 -56.08
N HIS A 33 -4.29 35.74 -55.76
CA HIS A 33 -3.34 35.26 -56.76
C HIS A 33 -3.92 34.20 -57.71
N LEU A 34 -4.88 33.39 -57.23
CA LEU A 34 -5.62 32.41 -58.03
C LEU A 34 -6.60 33.10 -58.98
N GLU A 35 -7.40 34.08 -58.51
CA GLU A 35 -8.34 34.81 -59.37
C GLU A 35 -7.65 35.56 -60.52
N ASN A 36 -6.44 36.09 -60.31
CA ASN A 36 -5.73 36.90 -61.30
C ASN A 36 -4.90 36.08 -62.33
N ASN A 37 -4.72 34.77 -62.14
CA ASN A 37 -3.92 33.91 -63.03
C ASN A 37 -4.68 32.70 -63.59
N THR A 38 -5.99 32.62 -63.40
CA THR A 38 -6.78 31.50 -63.92
C THR A 38 -7.38 31.89 -65.28
N PRO A 39 -6.95 31.30 -66.41
CA PRO A 39 -7.63 31.49 -67.69
C PRO A 39 -9.06 30.92 -67.62
N PRO A 40 -10.01 31.40 -68.45
CA PRO A 40 -11.39 30.90 -68.43
C PRO A 40 -11.41 29.39 -68.67
N ASN A 41 -12.15 28.65 -67.84
CA ASN A 41 -12.23 27.19 -67.86
C ASN A 41 -12.59 26.67 -69.26
N SER A 42 -11.61 26.10 -69.98
CA SER A 42 -11.88 25.10 -71.01
C SER A 42 -12.29 23.81 -70.32
N SER A 43 -13.43 23.27 -70.75
CA SER A 43 -13.98 22.01 -70.29
C SER A 43 -13.09 20.83 -70.72
N ASP A 44 -12.02 20.58 -69.98
CA ASP A 44 -11.35 19.29 -69.98
C ASP A 44 -11.34 18.79 -68.54
N GLU A 45 -12.16 17.77 -68.27
CA GLU A 45 -12.01 16.98 -67.06
C GLU A 45 -10.61 16.37 -67.09
N GLU A 46 -9.69 16.93 -66.30
CA GLU A 46 -8.36 16.38 -66.09
C GLU A 46 -8.49 14.94 -65.59
N ASN A 47 -8.36 14.00 -66.51
CA ASN A 47 -8.39 12.58 -66.24
C ASN A 47 -7.04 12.20 -65.61
N VAL A 48 -6.93 12.44 -64.29
CA VAL A 48 -5.75 12.09 -63.50
C VAL A 48 -5.46 10.60 -63.69
N PRO A 49 -4.25 10.20 -64.15
CA PRO A 49 -3.92 8.80 -64.41
C PRO A 49 -4.24 7.90 -63.22
N GLU A 50 -4.96 6.81 -63.48
CA GLU A 50 -5.49 5.89 -62.46
C GLU A 50 -4.40 5.34 -61.52
N ASN A 51 -3.18 5.19 -62.05
CA ASN A 51 -1.98 4.79 -61.31
C ASN A 51 -1.59 5.77 -60.18
N ILE A 52 -1.78 7.08 -60.37
CA ILE A 52 -1.45 8.09 -59.35
C ILE A 52 -2.51 8.07 -58.23
N ARG A 53 -3.79 7.87 -58.57
CA ARG A 53 -4.90 7.74 -57.60
C ARG A 53 -4.72 6.51 -56.70
N ALA A 54 -4.33 5.37 -57.28
CA ALA A 54 -4.06 4.13 -56.54
C ALA A 54 -2.89 4.28 -55.55
N ASP A 55 -1.82 4.97 -55.95
CA ASP A 55 -0.63 5.18 -55.12
C ASP A 55 -0.88 6.14 -53.94
N ILE A 56 -1.66 7.19 -54.15
CA ILE A 56 -2.12 8.11 -53.09
C ILE A 56 -3.00 7.35 -52.08
N GLY A 57 -3.90 6.48 -52.57
CA GLY A 57 -4.73 5.61 -51.74
C GLY A 57 -3.92 4.67 -50.85
N ARG A 58 -2.90 4.00 -51.41
CA ARG A 58 -1.99 3.13 -50.66
C ARG A 58 -1.20 3.89 -49.59
N ARG A 59 -0.61 5.05 -49.93
CA ARG A 59 0.13 5.87 -48.95
C ARG A 59 -0.79 6.33 -47.81
N ARG A 60 -2.00 6.77 -48.11
CA ARG A 60 -2.99 7.18 -47.10
C ARG A 60 -3.42 6.01 -46.21
N ALA A 61 -3.59 4.81 -46.77
CA ALA A 61 -3.91 3.60 -46.01
C ALA A 61 -2.79 3.21 -45.04
N ILE A 62 -1.52 3.27 -45.47
CA ILE A 62 -0.35 3.02 -44.62
C ILE A 62 -0.27 4.04 -43.49
N GLN A 63 -0.42 5.33 -43.79
CA GLN A 63 -0.42 6.40 -42.78
C GLN A 63 -1.55 6.19 -41.75
N ASN A 64 -2.76 5.84 -42.20
CA ASN A 64 -3.89 5.55 -41.33
C ASN A 64 -3.64 4.31 -40.45
N ARG A 65 -2.98 3.27 -40.97
CA ARG A 65 -2.60 2.08 -40.20
C ARG A 65 -1.60 2.43 -39.09
N VAL A 66 -0.57 3.20 -39.40
CA VAL A 66 0.41 3.68 -38.42
C VAL A 66 -0.24 4.57 -37.37
N LYS A 67 -1.12 5.49 -37.79
CA LYS A 67 -1.86 6.37 -36.87
C LYS A 67 -2.72 5.57 -35.89
N ARG A 68 -3.53 4.62 -36.39
CA ARG A 68 -4.35 3.72 -35.56
C ARG A 68 -3.50 2.90 -34.60
N HIS A 69 -2.36 2.39 -35.05
CA HIS A 69 -1.44 1.65 -34.18
C HIS A 69 -0.91 2.52 -33.05
N ARG A 70 -0.45 3.74 -33.36
CA ARG A 70 0.03 4.71 -32.35
C ARG A 70 -1.05 5.08 -31.35
N GLU A 71 -2.28 5.29 -31.82
CA GLU A 71 -3.43 5.57 -30.95
C GLU A 71 -3.72 4.38 -30.01
N LYS A 72 -3.72 3.15 -30.54
CA LYS A 72 -3.90 1.92 -29.75
C LYS A 72 -2.83 1.73 -28.69
N VAL A 73 -1.57 2.04 -29.00
CA VAL A 73 -0.47 2.00 -28.01
C VAL A 73 -0.68 3.05 -26.92
N LYS A 74 -0.99 4.29 -27.31
CA LYS A 74 -1.26 5.38 -26.36
C LYS A 74 -2.45 5.09 -25.44
N THR A 75 -3.52 4.48 -25.94
CA THR A 75 -4.67 4.11 -25.10
C THR A 75 -4.31 2.99 -24.12
N ARG A 76 -3.57 1.97 -24.56
CA ARG A 76 -3.05 0.90 -23.67
C ARG A 76 -2.16 1.45 -22.56
N GLU A 77 -1.26 2.37 -22.88
CA GLU A 77 -0.41 3.02 -21.87
C GLU A 77 -1.22 3.84 -20.86
N LYS A 78 -2.26 4.55 -21.34
CA LYS A 78 -3.17 5.28 -20.45
C LYS A 78 -3.92 4.34 -19.52
N ILE A 79 -4.44 3.22 -20.03
CA ILE A 79 -5.11 2.19 -19.22
C ILE A 79 -4.16 1.68 -18.14
N LYS A 80 -2.94 1.28 -18.51
CA LYS A 80 -1.93 0.81 -17.56
C LYS A 80 -1.60 1.83 -16.47
N LYS A 81 -1.50 3.12 -16.82
CA LYS A 81 -1.27 4.20 -15.84
C LYS A 81 -2.46 4.39 -14.90
N LEU A 82 -3.69 4.30 -15.42
CA LEU A 82 -4.91 4.39 -14.63
C LEU A 82 -5.06 3.21 -13.68
N GLU A 83 -4.81 1.99 -14.15
CA GLU A 83 -4.81 0.77 -13.32
C GLU A 83 -3.78 0.86 -12.18
N ALA A 84 -2.56 1.30 -12.48
CA ALA A 84 -1.52 1.50 -11.46
C ALA A 84 -1.93 2.56 -10.42
N ALA A 85 -2.57 3.65 -10.86
CA ALA A 85 -3.10 4.66 -9.96
C ALA A 85 -4.22 4.10 -9.08
N LEU A 86 -5.15 3.34 -9.68
CA LEU A 86 -6.27 2.69 -8.98
C LEU A 86 -5.75 1.76 -7.88
N GLU A 87 -4.75 0.93 -8.20
CA GLU A 87 -4.13 0.02 -7.23
C GLU A 87 -3.43 0.77 -6.09
N LYS A 88 -2.74 1.87 -6.41
CA LYS A 88 -2.13 2.76 -5.41
C LYS A 88 -3.19 3.35 -4.47
N TYR A 89 -4.32 3.81 -5.00
CA TYR A 89 -5.41 4.37 -4.20
C TYR A 89 -6.13 3.30 -3.38
N LYS A 90 -6.35 2.09 -3.91
CA LYS A 90 -6.87 0.93 -3.16
C LYS A 90 -6.01 0.62 -1.94
N LYS A 91 -4.69 0.48 -2.13
CA LYS A 91 -3.75 0.24 -1.04
C LYS A 91 -3.76 1.37 -0.02
N ARG A 92 -3.82 2.63 -0.46
CA ARG A 92 -3.91 3.79 0.44
C ARG A 92 -5.20 3.76 1.26
N TYR A 93 -6.34 3.45 0.63
CA TYR A 93 -7.62 3.33 1.31
C TYR A 93 -7.61 2.22 2.37
N GLN A 94 -7.06 1.05 2.05
CA GLN A 94 -6.92 -0.06 3.01
C GLN A 94 -6.08 0.35 4.23
N ARG A 95 -4.95 1.05 4.02
CA ARG A 95 -4.12 1.56 5.11
C ARG A 95 -4.88 2.53 6.01
N LEU A 96 -5.57 3.50 5.41
CA LEU A 96 -6.36 4.48 6.16
C LEU A 96 -7.50 3.81 6.94
N LYS A 97 -8.16 2.81 6.35
CA LYS A 97 -9.20 2.02 7.03
C LYS A 97 -8.63 1.27 8.24
N ALA A 98 -7.48 0.62 8.10
CA ALA A 98 -6.82 -0.07 9.20
C ALA A 98 -6.36 0.90 10.30
N GLU A 99 -5.83 2.07 9.94
CA GLU A 99 -5.43 3.10 10.89
C GLU A 99 -6.62 3.64 11.68
N LYS A 100 -7.75 3.89 10.99
CA LYS A 100 -8.99 4.34 11.64
C LYS A 100 -9.49 3.29 12.64
N GLN A 101 -9.51 2.02 12.25
CA GLN A 101 -9.90 0.92 13.15
C GLN A 101 -8.96 0.83 14.37
N LYS A 102 -7.65 0.99 14.18
CA LYS A 102 -6.69 1.02 15.29
C LYS A 102 -6.95 2.17 16.25
N LYS A 103 -7.20 3.38 15.74
CA LYS A 103 -7.56 4.56 16.54
C LYS A 103 -8.89 4.38 17.28
N GLU A 104 -9.90 3.81 16.63
CA GLU A 104 -11.18 3.49 17.28
C GLU A 104 -11.01 2.46 18.39
N LEU A 105 -10.17 1.44 18.19
CA LEU A 105 -9.82 0.47 19.24
C LEU A 105 -9.05 1.13 20.39
N GLU A 106 -8.08 2.00 20.09
CA GLU A 106 -7.31 2.73 21.10
C GLU A 106 -8.19 3.71 21.90
N MET A 107 -9.16 4.38 21.28
CA MET A 107 -10.12 5.24 21.99
C MET A 107 -11.08 4.44 22.87
N LYS A 108 -11.39 3.19 22.50
CA LYS A 108 -12.23 2.30 23.30
C LYS A 108 -11.48 1.64 24.46
N GLN A 109 -10.14 1.62 24.44
CA GLN A 109 -9.37 1.14 25.57
C GLN A 109 -9.31 2.22 26.66
N PRO A 110 -9.47 1.85 27.95
CA PRO A 110 -9.35 2.80 29.04
C PRO A 110 -7.95 3.43 29.03
N ARG A 111 -7.90 4.76 29.20
CA ARG A 111 -6.64 5.57 29.17
C ARG A 111 -5.71 5.25 30.34
N THR A 112 -6.21 4.60 31.38
CA THR A 112 -5.42 4.13 32.51
C THR A 112 -4.72 2.82 32.12
N PRO A 113 -3.39 2.69 32.32
CA PRO A 113 -2.72 1.42 32.13
C PRO A 113 -3.40 0.39 33.04
N LEU A 114 -3.98 -0.65 32.45
CA LEU A 114 -4.62 -1.73 33.19
C LEU A 114 -3.59 -2.33 34.14
N THR A 115 -3.80 -2.15 35.44
CA THR A 115 -3.02 -2.87 36.44
C THR A 115 -3.37 -4.35 36.35
N PRO A 116 -2.47 -5.26 36.78
CA PRO A 116 -2.75 -6.69 36.77
C PRO A 116 -4.10 -7.02 37.45
N LEU A 117 -4.43 -6.30 38.53
CA LEU A 117 -5.70 -6.44 39.24
C LEU A 117 -6.91 -6.04 38.38
N THR A 118 -6.89 -4.85 37.76
CA THR A 118 -8.02 -4.40 36.91
C THR A 118 -8.18 -5.27 35.67
N ASN A 119 -7.08 -5.77 35.10
CA ASN A 119 -7.13 -6.73 33.99
C ASN A 119 -7.71 -8.08 34.42
N THR A 120 -7.39 -8.58 35.62
CA THR A 120 -8.01 -9.81 36.14
C THR A 120 -9.52 -9.68 36.34
N ASP A 121 -9.97 -8.53 36.84
CA ASP A 121 -11.38 -8.26 37.06
C ASP A 121 -12.15 -8.20 35.73
N LEU A 122 -11.59 -7.55 34.70
CA LEU A 122 -12.18 -7.53 33.36
C LEU A 122 -12.29 -8.93 32.74
N ILE A 123 -11.26 -9.78 32.89
CA ILE A 123 -11.29 -11.16 32.37
C ILE A 123 -12.41 -11.97 33.02
N ILE A 124 -12.61 -11.80 34.32
CA ILE A 124 -13.67 -12.49 35.09
C ILE A 124 -15.05 -11.99 34.67
N ASP A 125 -15.19 -10.70 34.36
CA ASP A 125 -16.44 -10.08 33.92
C ASP A 125 -16.85 -10.44 32.50
N GLU A 126 -15.87 -10.60 31.59
CA GLU A 126 -16.12 -11.02 30.21
C GLU A 126 -16.49 -12.51 30.11
N THR A 127 -16.16 -13.33 31.11
CA THR A 127 -16.48 -14.76 31.10
C THR A 127 -17.92 -15.01 31.58
N PRO A 128 -18.82 -15.53 30.71
CA PRO A 128 -20.26 -15.59 31.00
C PRO A 128 -20.68 -16.62 32.09
N TYR A 129 -19.74 -17.39 32.63
CA TYR A 129 -20.03 -18.53 33.51
C TYR A 129 -19.49 -18.40 34.95
N THR A 130 -18.89 -17.27 35.34
CA THR A 130 -18.31 -17.09 36.68
C THR A 130 -19.18 -16.22 37.59
N PRO A 131 -19.99 -16.80 38.49
CA PRO A 131 -20.65 -16.03 39.54
C PRO A 131 -19.59 -15.45 40.50
N ARG A 132 -19.43 -14.12 40.49
CA ARG A 132 -18.44 -13.32 41.24
C ARG A 132 -18.29 -13.64 42.74
N LYS A 133 -19.25 -14.35 43.36
CA LYS A 133 -19.31 -14.61 44.81
C LYS A 133 -19.02 -16.05 45.23
N THR A 134 -18.51 -16.90 44.34
CA THR A 134 -18.10 -18.27 44.74
C THR A 134 -16.64 -18.30 45.16
N LEU A 135 -16.29 -19.04 46.23
CA LEU A 135 -14.91 -19.25 46.70
C LEU A 135 -13.94 -19.66 45.57
N LYS A 136 -14.46 -20.35 44.54
CA LYS A 136 -13.70 -20.76 43.36
C LYS A 136 -13.25 -19.58 42.50
N VAL A 137 -14.00 -18.48 42.46
CA VAL A 137 -13.64 -17.27 41.69
C VAL A 137 -12.45 -16.55 42.32
N ASP A 138 -12.34 -16.52 43.65
CA ASP A 138 -11.18 -15.90 44.32
C ASP A 138 -9.89 -16.70 44.06
N GLU A 139 -9.97 -18.03 44.04
CA GLU A 139 -8.83 -18.87 43.66
C GLU A 139 -8.44 -18.66 42.18
N ILE A 140 -9.44 -18.55 41.30
CA ILE A 140 -9.22 -18.25 39.88
C ILE A 140 -8.58 -16.86 39.74
N LYS A 141 -9.10 -15.84 40.44
CA LYS A 141 -8.56 -14.48 40.46
C LYS A 141 -7.11 -14.46 40.92
N LYS A 142 -6.79 -15.13 42.02
CA LYS A 142 -5.41 -15.28 42.52
C LYS A 142 -4.49 -15.94 41.49
N LYS A 143 -4.95 -17.01 40.84
CA LYS A 143 -4.18 -17.72 39.80
C LYS A 143 -3.95 -16.86 38.56
N ILE A 144 -4.98 -16.14 38.09
CA ILE A 144 -4.86 -15.22 36.94
C ILE A 144 -3.92 -14.06 37.30
N LEU A 145 -4.08 -13.47 38.48
CA LEU A 145 -3.25 -12.36 38.94
C LEU A 145 -1.79 -12.78 39.05
N PHE A 146 -1.52 -13.93 39.67
CA PHE A 146 -0.19 -14.51 39.73
C PHE A 146 0.39 -14.74 38.33
N GLY A 147 -0.41 -15.28 37.40
CA GLY A 147 -0.01 -15.47 36.02
C GLY A 147 0.39 -14.16 35.31
N GLN A 148 -0.38 -13.08 35.53
CA GLN A 148 -0.08 -11.77 34.94
C GLN A 148 1.18 -11.13 35.52
N VAL A 149 1.35 -11.18 36.85
CA VAL A 149 2.57 -10.68 37.52
C VAL A 149 3.80 -11.44 37.03
N MET A 150 3.73 -12.77 36.93
CA MET A 150 4.80 -13.59 36.39
C MET A 150 5.10 -13.27 34.92
N GLU A 151 4.08 -13.00 34.11
CA GLU A 151 4.26 -12.58 32.71
C GLU A 151 5.01 -11.25 32.62
N GLU A 152 4.62 -10.27 33.43
CA GLU A 152 5.28 -8.96 33.49
C GLU A 152 6.73 -9.06 33.96
N GLN A 153 6.98 -9.83 35.01
CA GLN A 153 8.34 -10.09 35.51
C GLN A 153 9.20 -10.76 34.44
N LEU A 154 8.73 -11.83 33.80
CA LEU A 154 9.48 -12.50 32.73
C LEU A 154 9.76 -11.57 31.55
N ARG A 155 8.81 -10.70 31.21
CA ARG A 155 8.97 -9.70 30.15
C ARG A 155 9.99 -8.64 30.51
N HIS A 156 9.96 -8.16 31.75
CA HIS A 156 10.88 -7.18 32.28
C HIS A 156 12.30 -7.76 32.36
N SER A 157 12.47 -8.91 33.01
CA SER A 157 13.74 -9.63 33.10
C SER A 157 14.33 -9.90 31.73
N TYR A 158 13.54 -10.28 30.73
CA TYR A 158 14.06 -10.50 29.37
C TYR A 158 14.53 -9.22 28.68
N LYS A 159 13.86 -8.08 28.92
CA LYS A 159 14.25 -6.78 28.36
C LYS A 159 15.53 -6.25 28.99
N GLU A 160 15.64 -6.35 30.32
CA GLU A 160 16.76 -5.82 31.11
C GLU A 160 18.00 -6.70 31.07
N CYS A 161 17.85 -8.00 30.77
CA CYS A 161 19.00 -8.89 30.64
C CYS A 161 19.90 -8.46 29.49
N GLU A 162 20.99 -7.75 29.75
CA GLU A 162 21.99 -7.42 28.72
C GLU A 162 22.70 -8.68 28.20
N GLN A 163 22.97 -9.61 29.12
CA GLN A 163 23.69 -10.85 28.82
C GLN A 163 22.87 -11.77 27.89
N ASN A 164 23.49 -12.16 26.77
CA ASN A 164 22.89 -13.12 25.84
C ASN A 164 22.64 -14.50 26.48
N ARG A 165 23.42 -14.86 27.51
CA ARG A 165 23.29 -16.12 28.26
C ARG A 165 21.93 -16.22 28.96
N THR A 166 21.59 -15.24 29.78
CA THR A 166 20.32 -15.22 30.53
C THR A 166 19.12 -15.11 29.59
N LYS A 167 19.23 -14.30 28.53
CA LYS A 167 18.23 -14.24 27.45
C LYS A 167 17.95 -15.60 26.80
N GLN A 168 18.96 -16.44 26.63
CA GLN A 168 18.79 -17.80 26.07
C GLN A 168 18.11 -18.76 27.04
N VAL A 169 18.45 -18.70 28.33
CA VAL A 169 17.79 -19.52 29.37
C VAL A 169 16.30 -19.19 29.43
N ILE A 170 15.95 -17.91 29.45
CA ILE A 170 14.55 -17.46 29.43
C ILE A 170 13.85 -17.94 28.15
N LYS A 171 14.48 -17.82 26.98
CA LYS A 171 13.93 -18.36 25.72
C LYS A 171 13.70 -19.88 25.76
N LYS A 172 14.60 -20.64 26.38
CA LYS A 172 14.49 -22.09 26.51
C LYS A 172 13.34 -22.48 27.44
N LEU A 173 13.21 -21.81 28.58
CA LEU A 173 12.07 -21.95 29.49
C LEU A 173 10.75 -21.69 28.73
N MET A 174 10.71 -20.61 27.95
CA MET A 174 9.54 -20.19 27.17
C MET A 174 9.29 -20.99 25.87
N SER A 175 10.12 -21.99 25.57
CA SER A 175 9.95 -22.92 24.44
C SER A 175 9.91 -24.40 24.87
N GLY A 176 9.79 -24.65 26.17
CA GLY A 176 9.79 -25.98 26.77
C GLY A 176 8.58 -26.86 26.40
N ASN A 177 8.63 -28.11 26.86
CA ASN A 177 7.64 -29.14 26.53
C ASN A 177 6.23 -28.78 27.03
N ILE A 178 6.12 -28.14 28.20
CA ILE A 178 4.83 -27.72 28.78
C ILE A 178 4.15 -26.70 27.85
N ILE A 179 4.88 -25.66 27.42
CA ILE A 179 4.36 -24.63 26.51
C ILE A 179 3.94 -25.22 25.17
N ARG A 180 4.64 -26.27 24.71
CA ARG A 180 4.27 -26.99 23.49
C ARG A 180 3.02 -27.83 23.67
N LYS A 181 2.92 -28.58 24.77
CA LYS A 181 1.78 -29.44 25.10
C LYS A 181 0.47 -28.64 25.09
N TYR A 182 0.50 -27.42 25.63
CA TYR A 182 -0.66 -26.54 25.70
C TYR A 182 -0.76 -25.52 24.56
N GLY A 183 0.08 -25.61 23.52
CA GLY A 183 0.00 -24.72 22.34
C GLY A 183 0.31 -23.24 22.62
N LEU A 184 0.90 -22.90 23.76
CA LEU A 184 1.08 -21.53 24.26
C LEU A 184 2.21 -20.76 23.54
N LYS A 185 2.92 -21.40 22.62
CA LYS A 185 4.07 -20.84 21.92
C LYS A 185 3.80 -19.48 21.25
N LYS A 186 2.66 -19.36 20.54
CA LYS A 186 2.26 -18.11 19.86
C LYS A 186 1.88 -17.00 20.85
N TYR A 187 1.36 -17.39 22.01
CA TYR A 187 1.02 -16.46 23.08
C TYR A 187 2.29 -15.88 23.70
N CYS A 188 3.21 -16.75 24.15
CA CYS A 188 4.48 -16.35 24.74
C CYS A 188 5.32 -15.48 23.79
N SER A 189 5.37 -15.82 22.49
CA SER A 189 6.12 -15.02 21.50
C SER A 189 5.60 -13.60 21.37
N ARG A 190 4.27 -13.44 21.40
CA ARG A 190 3.59 -12.15 21.21
C ARG A 190 3.66 -11.27 22.45
N LYS A 191 3.45 -11.84 23.63
CA LYS A 191 3.40 -11.11 24.89
C LYS A 191 4.77 -10.67 25.40
N ILE A 192 5.76 -11.56 25.34
CA ILE A 192 7.11 -11.28 25.85
C ILE A 192 8.01 -10.67 24.76
N GLY A 193 7.66 -10.85 23.48
CA GLY A 193 8.36 -10.22 22.35
C GLY A 193 9.46 -11.07 21.71
N PHE A 194 9.43 -12.39 21.89
CA PHE A 194 10.40 -13.28 21.25
C PHE A 194 10.12 -13.40 19.74
N ARG A 195 10.96 -12.79 18.89
CA ARG A 195 11.02 -13.14 17.47
C ARG A 195 11.62 -14.55 17.32
N ASN A 196 10.82 -15.48 16.76
CA ASN A 196 11.22 -16.82 16.35
C ASN A 196 11.74 -17.74 17.48
N LEU A 197 10.84 -18.24 18.34
CA LEU A 197 11.11 -19.41 19.19
C LEU A 197 11.15 -20.68 18.32
N SER A 198 12.20 -20.90 17.53
CA SER A 198 12.35 -22.18 16.83
C SER A 198 12.80 -23.26 17.82
N PRO A 199 11.99 -24.30 18.09
CA PRO A 199 12.33 -25.33 19.06
C PRO A 199 13.59 -26.11 18.66
N LYS A 200 13.83 -26.30 17.35
CA LYS A 200 14.95 -27.09 16.83
C LYS A 200 16.32 -26.55 17.27
N LYS A 201 16.48 -25.24 17.52
CA LYS A 201 17.77 -24.66 17.94
C LYS A 201 18.11 -24.88 19.42
N TYR A 202 17.12 -25.17 20.26
CA TYR A 202 17.28 -25.18 21.73
C TYR A 202 16.94 -26.52 22.39
N GLN A 203 16.50 -27.51 21.61
CA GLN A 203 16.09 -28.82 22.11
C GLN A 203 17.24 -29.72 22.58
N ASN A 204 18.47 -29.54 22.05
CA ASN A 204 19.54 -30.55 22.22
C ASN A 204 20.80 -30.06 22.93
N LYS A 205 20.82 -28.85 23.51
CA LYS A 205 21.97 -28.39 24.31
C LYS A 205 21.58 -28.40 25.78
N SER A 206 22.23 -29.25 26.58
CA SER A 206 22.10 -29.18 28.04
C SER A 206 22.43 -27.75 28.48
N ILE A 207 21.77 -27.27 29.54
CA ILE A 207 22.01 -25.92 30.08
C ILE A 207 23.50 -25.74 30.45
N LEU A 208 24.19 -26.87 30.71
CA LEU A 208 25.54 -26.99 31.24
C LEU A 208 26.66 -27.05 30.17
N VAL A 209 26.40 -27.24 28.86
CA VAL A 209 27.51 -27.32 27.87
C VAL A 209 28.21 -25.97 27.69
N HIS A 210 27.54 -24.85 27.99
CA HIS A 210 28.11 -23.51 27.84
C HIS A 210 28.80 -22.97 29.10
N GLU A 211 28.97 -23.78 30.16
CA GLU A 211 29.66 -23.40 31.40
C GLU A 211 31.16 -23.73 31.43
N LYS A 212 31.68 -24.55 30.51
CA LYS A 212 33.12 -24.79 30.42
C LYS A 212 33.81 -23.73 29.54
N LYS A 213 34.12 -22.58 30.15
CA LYS A 213 35.36 -21.79 29.96
C LYS A 213 35.20 -20.40 30.60
N SER A 214 35.44 -20.33 31.90
CA SER A 214 35.90 -19.13 32.58
C SER A 214 36.52 -19.58 33.90
N LEU A 215 37.77 -20.04 33.79
CA LEU A 215 38.81 -19.91 34.81
C LEU A 215 39.86 -18.98 34.20
#